data_AF-A0A378XVD2-F1
#
_entry.id   AF-A0A378XVD2-F1
#
_cell.length_a   1.000
_cell.length_b   1.000
_cell.length_c   1.000
_cell.angle_alpha   90.00
_cell.angle_beta   90.00
_cell.angle_gamma   90.00
#
_symmetry.space_group_name_H-M   'P 1'
#
loop_
_entity.id
_entity.type
_entity.pdbx_description
1 polymer ?
#
loop_
_entity_poly.entity_id
_entity_poly.type
_entity_poly.pdbx_seq_one_letter_code
_entity_poly.pdbx_strand_id
1 'polypeptide(L)'
;MTKVTQTQAVIEAMKQKGGYATLKELYVDVRQVEGVEWKTKTPDATIRRIVQNQKYFFKIRAGLWGLNEMKDSLPLEVIENNESNK
;
A
#
# COMPACT_ATOMS: atom_id res chain seq x y z
N MET A 1 13.92 1.07 -21.27
CA MET A 1 13.24 0.55 -20.06
C MET A 1 12.36 1.64 -19.50
N THR A 2 11.07 1.38 -19.33
CA THR A 2 10.12 2.33 -18.73
C THR A 2 10.39 2.42 -17.23
N LYS A 3 10.66 3.60 -16.69
CA LYS A 3 10.89 3.78 -15.24
C LYS A 3 9.60 3.50 -14.47
N VAL A 4 9.69 2.69 -13.41
CA VAL A 4 8.57 2.45 -12.49
C VAL A 4 8.38 3.67 -11.61
N THR A 5 7.16 4.19 -11.53
CA THR A 5 6.86 5.32 -10.64
C THR A 5 6.79 4.85 -9.18
N GLN A 6 7.04 5.73 -8.23
CA GLN A 6 6.93 5.38 -6.80
C GLN A 6 5.52 4.87 -6.45
N THR A 7 4.48 5.43 -7.04
CA THR A 7 3.10 4.95 -6.87
C THR A 7 2.93 3.54 -7.41
N GLN A 8 3.44 3.27 -8.62
CA GLN A 8 3.40 1.95 -9.23
C GLN A 8 4.14 0.91 -8.38
N ALA A 9 5.30 1.26 -7.83
CA ALA A 9 6.04 0.38 -6.93
C ALA A 9 5.25 0.02 -5.66
N VAL A 10 4.52 0.98 -5.07
CA VAL A 10 3.64 0.70 -3.92
C VAL A 10 2.45 -0.18 -4.31
N ILE A 11 1.87 0.03 -5.50
CA ILE A 11 0.78 -0.82 -6.01
C ILE A 11 1.27 -2.26 -6.23
N GLU A 12 2.46 -2.44 -6.81
CA GLU A 12 3.05 -3.76 -7.04
C GLU A 12 3.35 -4.49 -5.72
N ALA A 13 3.93 -3.80 -4.73
CA ALA A 13 4.13 -4.37 -3.40
C ALA A 13 2.81 -4.80 -2.74
N MET A 14 1.74 -3.99 -2.87
CA MET A 14 0.40 -4.39 -2.39
C MET A 14 -0.14 -5.63 -3.10
N LYS A 15 0.03 -5.71 -4.43
CA LYS A 15 -0.42 -6.87 -5.22
C LYS A 15 0.29 -8.16 -4.79
N GLN A 16 1.60 -8.09 -4.54
CA GLN A 16 2.38 -9.23 -4.02
C GLN A 16 1.90 -9.69 -2.63
N LYS A 17 1.33 -8.78 -1.84
CA LYS A 17 0.76 -9.05 -0.50
C LYS A 17 -0.71 -9.47 -0.51
N GLY A 18 -1.33 -9.65 -1.68
CA GLY A 18 -2.74 -10.01 -1.77
C GLY A 18 -3.70 -8.82 -1.60
N GLY A 19 -3.24 -7.60 -1.87
CA GLY A 19 -4.08 -6.41 -1.95
C GLY A 19 -4.22 -5.60 -0.67
N TYR A 20 -3.55 -5.99 0.43
CA TYR A 20 -3.52 -5.23 1.67
C TYR A 20 -2.19 -5.41 2.39
N ALA A 21 -1.71 -4.38 3.07
CA ALA A 21 -0.47 -4.42 3.82
C ALA A 21 -0.43 -3.35 4.91
N THR A 22 0.35 -3.60 5.95
CA THR A 22 0.70 -2.58 6.93
C THR A 22 1.73 -1.61 6.37
N LEU A 23 1.79 -0.39 6.92
CA LEU A 23 2.84 0.57 6.59
C LEU A 23 4.25 0.00 6.81
N LYS A 24 4.43 -0.79 7.88
CA LYS A 24 5.73 -1.40 8.22
C LYS A 24 6.18 -2.39 7.16
N GLU A 25 5.26 -3.21 6.64
CA GLU A 25 5.52 -4.14 5.54
C GLU A 25 5.90 -3.39 4.26
N LEU A 26 5.11 -2.38 3.89
CA LEU A 26 5.39 -1.59 2.69
C LEU A 26 6.77 -0.93 2.71
N TYR A 27 7.28 -0.49 3.86
CA TYR A 27 8.64 0.06 3.95
C TYR A 27 9.72 -0.95 3.58
N VAL A 28 9.47 -2.24 3.80
CA VAL A 28 10.39 -3.33 3.43
C VAL A 28 10.16 -3.75 1.98
N ASP A 29 8.92 -4.05 1.61
CA ASP A 29 8.57 -4.69 0.35
C ASP A 29 8.83 -3.77 -0.85
N VAL A 30 8.54 -2.48 -0.71
CA VAL A 30 8.73 -1.50 -1.78
C VAL A 30 10.21 -1.33 -2.18
N ARG A 31 11.15 -1.68 -1.29
CA ARG A 31 12.59 -1.71 -1.62
C ARG A 31 12.99 -2.88 -2.52
N GLN A 32 12.15 -3.89 -2.63
CA GLN A 32 12.38 -5.06 -3.49
C GLN A 32 11.87 -4.83 -4.92
N VAL A 33 11.10 -3.77 -5.16
CA VAL A 33 10.64 -3.40 -6.51
C VAL A 33 11.79 -2.79 -7.29
N GLU A 34 12.18 -3.43 -8.38
CA GLU A 34 13.27 -2.96 -9.24
C GLU A 34 12.82 -1.80 -10.16
N GLY A 35 13.76 -0.95 -10.56
CA GLY A 35 13.50 0.10 -11.56
C GLY A 35 12.73 1.33 -11.06
N VAL A 36 12.49 1.45 -9.75
CA VAL A 36 11.93 2.65 -9.11
C VAL A 36 13.03 3.62 -8.68
N GLU A 37 12.84 4.90 -8.97
CA GLU A 37 13.74 5.96 -8.51
C GLU A 37 13.15 6.69 -7.29
N TRP A 38 13.80 6.56 -6.13
CA TRP A 38 13.42 7.26 -4.92
C TRP A 38 14.01 8.67 -4.89
N LYS A 39 13.23 9.66 -5.30
CA LYS A 39 13.65 11.08 -5.33
C LYS A 39 13.82 11.73 -3.95
N THR A 40 13.62 11.00 -2.86
CA THR A 40 13.58 11.57 -1.50
C THR A 40 14.47 10.77 -0.56
N LYS A 41 15.06 11.45 0.44
CA LYS A 41 15.85 10.83 1.50
C LYS A 41 15.01 9.90 2.40
N THR A 42 13.68 10.04 2.40
CA THR A 42 12.78 9.30 3.27
C THR A 42 11.68 8.60 2.46
N PRO A 43 11.98 7.45 1.84
CA PRO A 43 11.00 6.62 1.12
C PRO A 43 9.72 6.38 1.93
N ASP A 44 9.84 6.14 3.24
CA ASP A 44 8.73 5.88 4.15
C ASP A 44 7.69 7.02 4.18
N ALA A 45 8.15 8.29 4.21
CA ALA A 45 7.26 9.45 4.17
C ALA A 45 6.52 9.54 2.82
N THR A 46 7.21 9.16 1.74
CA THR A 46 6.63 9.11 0.40
C THR A 46 5.59 8.00 0.29
N ILE A 47 5.87 6.80 0.81
CA ILE A 47 4.95 5.67 0.87
C ILE A 47 3.70 6.04 1.67
N ARG A 48 3.86 6.64 2.86
CA ARG A 48 2.72 7.14 3.66
C ARG A 48 1.83 8.09 2.88
N ARG A 49 2.41 9.03 2.13
CA ARG A 49 1.65 9.97 1.28
C ARG A 49 0.94 9.24 0.14
N ILE A 50 1.59 8.25 -0.47
CA ILE A 50 1.02 7.47 -1.59
C ILE A 50 -0.20 6.66 -1.12
N VAL A 51 -0.11 5.93 0.00
CA VAL A 51 -1.23 5.10 0.49
C VAL A 51 -2.44 5.92 0.92
N GLN A 52 -2.26 7.21 1.21
CA GLN A 52 -3.39 8.11 1.50
C GLN A 52 -4.16 8.54 0.24
N ASN A 53 -3.64 8.29 -0.97
CA ASN A 53 -4.31 8.62 -2.21
C ASN A 53 -5.52 7.70 -2.44
N GLN A 54 -6.71 8.24 -2.19
CA GLN A 54 -7.99 7.53 -2.28
C GLN A 54 -8.34 7.02 -3.68
N LYS A 55 -7.64 7.50 -4.72
CA LYS A 55 -7.78 6.94 -6.07
C LYS A 55 -7.36 5.47 -6.13
N TYR A 56 -6.31 5.11 -5.39
CA TYR A 56 -5.69 3.78 -5.47
C TYR A 56 -5.89 2.95 -4.21
N PHE A 57 -5.97 3.60 -3.05
CA PHE A 57 -5.96 2.91 -1.76
C PHE A 57 -7.10 3.36 -0.88
N PHE A 58 -7.44 2.53 0.08
CA PHE A 58 -8.37 2.86 1.16
C PHE A 58 -7.77 2.44 2.50
N LYS A 59 -8.14 3.18 3.55
CA LYS A 59 -7.70 2.85 4.91
C LYS A 59 -8.57 1.70 5.41
N ILE A 60 -7.94 0.61 5.82
CA ILE A 60 -8.63 -0.45 6.55
C ILE A 60 -8.67 -0.01 8.01
N ARG A 61 -7.53 0.03 8.70
CA ARG A 61 -7.42 0.49 10.10
C ARG A 61 -6.16 1.32 10.32
N ALA A 62 -5.87 1.72 11.56
CA ALA A 62 -4.64 2.46 11.87
C ALA A 62 -3.39 1.67 11.39
N GLY A 63 -2.68 2.21 10.40
CA GLY A 63 -1.49 1.60 9.83
C GLY A 63 -1.71 0.47 8.85
N LEU A 64 -2.96 0.06 8.56
CA LEU A 64 -3.31 -0.98 7.59
C LEU A 64 -4.10 -0.40 6.43
N TRP A 65 -3.65 -0.67 5.21
CA TRP A 65 -4.19 -0.11 3.98
C TRP A 65 -4.51 -1.21 2.98
N GLY A 66 -5.55 -0.99 2.18
CA GLY A 66 -5.97 -1.88 1.10
C GLY A 66 -5.88 -1.19 -0.26
N LEU A 67 -5.70 -1.99 -1.31
CA LEU A 67 -5.72 -1.58 -2.71
C LEU A 67 -7.16 -1.64 -3.24
N ASN A 68 -7.65 -0.53 -3.81
CA ASN A 68 -9.02 -0.43 -4.32
C ASN A 68 -9.32 -1.50 -5.37
N GLU A 69 -8.39 -1.79 -6.27
CA GLU A 69 -8.54 -2.80 -7.33
C GLU A 69 -8.78 -4.22 -6.81
N MET A 70 -8.42 -4.51 -5.56
CA MET A 70 -8.54 -5.84 -4.95
C MET A 70 -9.51 -5.85 -3.77
N LYS A 71 -10.29 -4.78 -3.57
CA LYS A 71 -11.14 -4.59 -2.41
C LYS A 71 -12.11 -5.76 -2.21
N ASP A 72 -12.72 -6.25 -3.29
CA ASP A 72 -13.70 -7.34 -3.24
C ASP A 72 -13.05 -8.73 -3.06
N SER A 73 -11.74 -8.83 -3.25
CA SER A 73 -10.97 -10.07 -3.08
C SER A 73 -10.30 -10.17 -1.71
N LEU A 74 -10.45 -9.15 -0.85
CA LEU A 74 -9.85 -9.18 0.49
C LEU A 74 -10.61 -10.13 1.41
N PRO A 75 -9.92 -10.80 2.34
CA PRO A 75 -10.59 -11.62 3.36
C PRO A 75 -11.55 -10.79 4.21
N LEU A 76 -12.76 -11.29 4.46
CA LEU A 76 -13.79 -10.61 5.27
C LEU A 76 -13.25 -10.21 6.66
N GLU A 77 -12.48 -11.10 7.29
CA GLU A 77 -11.84 -10.87 8.59
C GLU A 77 -10.96 -9.61 8.60
N VAL A 78 -10.34 -9.25 7.48
CA VAL A 78 -9.50 -8.06 7.38
C VAL A 78 -10.34 -6.78 7.36
N ILE A 79 -11.52 -6.84 6.73
CA ILE A 79 -12.41 -5.70 6.54
C ILE A 79 -13.27 -5.45 7.80
N GLU A 80 -13.83 -6.50 8.40
CA GLU A 80 -14.82 -6.43 9.49
C GLU A 80 -14.25 -5.94 10.83
N ASN A 81 -12.94 -6.04 11.05
CA ASN A 81 -12.25 -5.62 12.28
C ASN A 81 -12.26 -4.10 12.57
N ASN A 82 -13.13 -3.32 11.92
CA ASN A 82 -13.26 -1.86 12.08
C ASN A 82 -14.58 -1.37 12.68
N GLU A 83 -15.59 -2.22 12.81
CA GLU A 83 -16.92 -1.82 13.29
C GLU A 83 -17.07 -1.84 14.82
N SER A 84 -16.00 -2.08 15.59
CA SER A 84 -16.06 -2.19 17.07
C SER A 84 -15.68 -0.92 17.85
N ASN A 85 -15.61 0.24 17.21
CA ASN A 85 -15.37 1.52 17.92
C ASN A 85 -16.30 2.61 17.39
N LYS A 86 -17.58 2.54 17.76
CA LYS A 86 -18.48 3.70 17.78
C LYS A 86 -19.31 3.67 19.05
#